data_AF-A0A937D940-F1
#
_entry.id   AF-A0A937D940-F1
#
_cell.length_a   1.000
_cell.length_b   1.000
_cell.length_c   1.000
_cell.angle_alpha   90.00
_cell.angle_beta   90.00
_cell.angle_gamma   90.00
#
_symmetry.space_group_name_H-M   'P 1'
#
loop_
_entity.id
_entity.type
_entity.pdbx_description
1 polymer ?
#
loop_
_entity_poly.entity_id
_entity_poly.type
_entity_poly.pdbx_seq_one_letter_code
_entity_poly.pdbx_strand_id
1 'polypeptide(L)'
;MKNFTHHIKIAFFGILFLAFSTGTAQVELETVYLNDYTEEEVYTNNFSSFNDDLIAEDVINFRIEIKKAKEDNSYLLFLSERNSLEVLTAGYLKTIRKGANRSTDAEAFVNYLREKLPELINQFRKDNNLEELYIISRKNTFNGKIDALPVVL
;
A
#
# COMPACT_ATOMS: atom_id res chain seq x y z
N MET A 1 -30.74 -1.05 69.94
CA MET A 1 -32.21 -1.17 69.90
C MET A 1 -32.70 -0.33 68.73
N LYS A 2 -33.03 -0.93 67.58
CA LYS A 2 -34.42 -1.26 67.13
C LYS A 2 -35.32 0.00 67.21
N ASN A 3 -35.73 0.64 66.11
CA ASN A 3 -36.78 0.20 65.17
C ASN A 3 -36.75 1.07 63.89
N PHE A 4 -36.83 0.49 62.68
CA PHE A 4 -38.06 0.12 61.94
C PHE A 4 -38.92 1.35 61.57
N THR A 5 -38.82 1.91 60.36
CA THR A 5 -39.51 1.55 59.08
C THR A 5 -40.59 2.57 58.74
N HIS A 6 -40.53 3.20 57.57
CA HIS A 6 -41.67 3.16 56.65
C HIS A 6 -41.27 3.49 55.21
N HIS A 7 -41.90 2.75 54.31
CA HIS A 7 -41.74 2.74 52.87
C HIS A 7 -42.36 3.96 52.21
N ILE A 8 -41.71 4.53 51.17
CA ILE A 8 -42.43 5.10 50.03
C ILE A 8 -41.76 4.60 48.75
N LYS A 9 -42.53 3.82 48.00
CA LYS A 9 -42.25 3.38 46.63
C LYS A 9 -42.69 4.48 45.68
N ILE A 10 -41.81 4.97 44.80
CA ILE A 10 -42.21 5.50 43.49
C ILE A 10 -41.18 5.02 42.47
N ALA A 11 -41.58 4.04 41.67
CA ALA A 11 -41.00 3.76 40.37
C ALA A 11 -41.68 4.69 39.34
N PHE A 12 -40.96 5.12 38.30
CA PHE A 12 -41.36 4.98 36.89
C PHE A 12 -40.37 5.72 35.96
N PHE A 13 -39.91 4.97 34.93
CA PHE A 13 -39.63 5.39 33.54
C PHE A 13 -38.77 6.65 33.32
N GLY A 14 -37.60 6.59 32.70
CA GLY A 14 -37.24 5.84 31.51
C GLY A 14 -37.15 6.82 30.33
N ILE A 15 -35.93 7.13 29.86
CA ILE A 15 -35.66 7.52 28.49
C ILE A 15 -34.33 6.86 28.10
N LEU A 16 -34.49 5.89 27.21
CA LEU A 16 -33.50 5.29 26.35
C LEU A 16 -32.97 6.39 25.40
N PHE A 17 -31.66 6.67 25.43
CA PHE A 17 -31.01 7.35 24.31
C PHE A 17 -29.97 6.40 23.71
N LEU A 18 -30.47 5.50 22.86
CA LEU A 18 -29.68 4.89 21.80
C LEU A 18 -29.34 6.02 20.83
N ALA A 19 -28.16 6.62 20.96
CA ALA A 19 -27.60 7.44 19.91
C ALA A 19 -27.22 6.50 18.75
N PHE A 20 -28.18 6.27 17.86
CA PHE A 20 -27.87 5.83 16.50
C PHE A 20 -27.07 6.95 15.86
N SER A 21 -25.73 6.81 15.83
CA SER A 21 -24.93 7.58 14.89
C SER A 21 -25.21 6.99 13.50
N THR A 22 -26.17 7.56 12.79
CA THR A 22 -26.20 7.46 11.33
C THR A 22 -24.97 8.22 10.85
N GLY A 23 -23.83 7.53 10.77
CA GLY A 23 -22.67 8.02 10.08
C GLY A 23 -23.11 8.31 8.65
N THR A 24 -23.16 9.59 8.29
CA THR A 24 -23.30 10.01 6.91
C THR A 24 -22.19 9.32 6.15
N ALA A 25 -22.54 8.38 5.26
CA ALA A 25 -21.63 7.90 4.24
C ALA A 25 -21.22 9.13 3.44
N GLN A 26 -20.06 9.69 3.76
CA GLN A 26 -19.43 10.71 2.97
C GLN A 26 -18.98 9.99 1.71
N VAL A 27 -19.89 9.96 0.72
CA VAL A 27 -19.53 9.55 -0.63
C VAL A 27 -18.55 10.60 -1.10
N GLU A 28 -17.26 10.30 -1.04
CA GLU A 28 -16.25 11.07 -1.75
C GLU A 28 -16.63 11.03 -3.22
N LEU A 29 -17.09 12.16 -3.74
CA LEU A 29 -17.31 12.35 -5.16
C LEU A 29 -15.93 12.39 -5.81
N GLU A 30 -15.58 11.29 -6.48
CA GLU A 30 -14.42 11.22 -7.37
C GLU A 30 -14.52 12.37 -8.38
N THR A 31 -13.50 13.23 -8.40
CA THR A 31 -13.51 14.40 -9.28
C THR A 31 -13.26 13.94 -10.71
N VAL A 32 -14.31 13.95 -11.54
CA VAL A 32 -14.22 13.57 -12.96
C VAL A 32 -13.62 14.73 -13.76
N TYR A 33 -12.37 14.58 -14.18
CA TYR A 33 -11.73 15.51 -15.11
C TYR A 33 -11.94 15.04 -16.56
N LEU A 34 -12.52 15.91 -17.38
CA LEU A 34 -12.74 15.71 -18.82
C LEU A 34 -11.43 15.91 -19.61
N ASN A 35 -10.39 15.11 -19.33
CA ASN A 35 -9.25 15.02 -20.25
C ASN A 35 -8.46 13.74 -20.00
N ASP A 36 -8.53 12.81 -20.95
CA ASP A 36 -7.94 11.47 -20.85
C ASP A 36 -6.40 11.46 -20.74
N TYR A 37 -5.74 12.61 -20.94
CA TYR A 37 -4.29 12.79 -20.81
C TYR A 37 -3.90 14.20 -20.36
N THR A 38 -4.30 14.60 -19.15
CA THR A 38 -3.58 15.70 -18.49
C THR A 38 -2.44 15.10 -17.69
N GLU A 39 -1.20 15.38 -18.11
CA GLU A 39 -0.03 15.04 -17.31
C GLU A 39 -0.24 15.61 -15.90
N GLU A 40 -0.30 14.71 -14.94
CA GLU A 40 -0.44 15.06 -13.53
C GLU A 40 0.83 15.80 -13.09
N GLU A 41 0.68 17.02 -12.57
CA GLU A 41 1.79 17.76 -12.01
C GLU A 41 2.22 17.08 -10.70
N VAL A 42 3.42 16.48 -10.72
CA VAL A 42 3.99 15.74 -9.59
C VAL A 42 4.95 16.64 -8.83
N TYR A 43 4.61 16.94 -7.58
CA TYR A 43 5.42 17.76 -6.68
C TYR A 43 6.49 16.95 -5.96
N THR A 44 6.20 15.68 -5.66
CA THR A 44 7.13 14.78 -5.00
C THR A 44 6.86 13.36 -5.46
N ASN A 45 7.92 12.66 -5.84
CA ASN A 45 7.87 11.23 -6.11
C ASN A 45 9.24 10.63 -5.81
N ASN A 46 9.35 9.91 -4.70
CA ASN A 46 10.58 9.20 -4.35
C ASN A 46 10.50 7.69 -4.65
N PHE A 47 9.39 7.19 -5.22
CA PHE A 47 9.27 5.79 -5.60
C PHE A 47 10.18 5.46 -6.79
N SER A 48 10.22 6.33 -7.79
CA SER A 48 11.02 6.08 -9.01
C SER A 48 12.52 6.04 -8.68
N SER A 49 13.03 7.04 -7.94
CA SER A 49 14.42 7.05 -7.48
C SER A 49 14.74 5.88 -6.55
N PHE A 50 13.81 5.50 -5.66
CA PHE A 50 14.01 4.34 -4.80
C PHE A 50 14.09 3.03 -5.60
N ASN A 51 13.33 2.91 -6.68
CA ASN A 51 13.42 1.77 -7.58
C ASN A 51 14.77 1.73 -8.30
N ASP A 52 15.26 2.88 -8.76
CA ASP A 52 16.58 2.99 -9.39
C ASP A 52 17.71 2.61 -8.41
N ASP A 53 17.61 3.04 -7.15
CA ASP A 53 18.56 2.65 -6.10
C ASP A 53 18.55 1.12 -5.88
N LEU A 54 17.37 0.49 -5.85
CA LEU A 54 17.26 -0.97 -5.74
C LEU A 54 17.83 -1.71 -6.95
N ILE A 55 17.68 -1.14 -8.15
CA ILE A 55 18.21 -1.70 -9.39
C ILE A 55 19.74 -1.61 -9.40
N ALA A 56 20.31 -0.51 -8.92
CA ALA A 56 21.75 -0.30 -8.89
C ALA A 56 22.50 -1.33 -8.01
N GLU A 57 21.82 -1.96 -7.06
CA GLU A 57 22.38 -3.02 -6.21
C GLU A 57 22.54 -4.38 -6.96
N ASP A 58 21.95 -4.57 -8.14
CA ASP A 58 21.88 -5.79 -8.99
C ASP A 58 21.28 -7.05 -8.32
N VAL A 59 21.28 -7.12 -6.98
CA VAL A 59 20.80 -8.22 -6.17
C VAL A 59 20.11 -7.68 -4.91
N ILE A 60 18.78 -7.76 -4.87
CA ILE A 60 18.00 -7.28 -3.72
C ILE A 60 17.85 -8.39 -2.66
N ASN A 61 18.50 -8.22 -1.50
CA ASN A 61 18.20 -9.05 -0.33
C ASN A 61 17.01 -8.49 0.46
N PHE A 62 15.80 -8.82 0.02
CA PHE A 62 14.57 -8.30 0.63
C PHE A 62 14.47 -8.51 2.15
N ARG A 63 15.07 -9.57 2.72
CA ARG A 63 15.04 -9.77 4.17
C ARG A 63 15.80 -8.67 4.90
N ILE A 64 16.99 -8.32 4.40
CA ILE A 64 17.83 -7.28 4.97
C ILE A 64 17.21 -5.92 4.74
N GLU A 65 16.80 -5.61 3.51
CA GLU A 65 16.25 -4.29 3.17
C GLU A 65 14.94 -3.99 3.90
N ILE A 66 14.04 -4.98 4.02
CA ILE A 66 12.81 -4.81 4.83
C ILE A 66 13.13 -4.61 6.31
N LYS A 67 14.20 -5.23 6.83
CA LYS A 67 14.60 -5.06 8.23
C LYS A 67 15.13 -3.63 8.45
N LYS A 68 16.07 -3.18 7.63
CA LYS A 68 16.62 -1.81 7.69
C LYS A 68 15.50 -0.76 7.60
N ALA A 69 14.64 -0.87 6.59
CA ALA A 69 13.53 0.06 6.39
C ALA A 69 12.54 0.13 7.57
N LYS A 70 12.40 -0.95 8.36
CA LYS A 70 11.60 -0.93 9.60
C LYS A 70 12.32 -0.25 10.76
N GLU A 71 13.63 -0.45 10.87
CA GLU A 71 14.46 0.16 11.90
C GLU A 71 14.55 1.69 11.68
N ASP A 72 14.68 2.10 10.42
CA ASP A 72 14.74 3.51 10.02
C ASP A 72 13.37 4.21 10.05
N ASN A 73 12.28 3.42 10.10
CA ASN A 73 10.90 3.89 9.99
C ASN A 73 10.69 4.88 8.83
N SER A 74 11.28 4.56 7.66
CA SER A 74 11.25 5.43 6.50
C SER A 74 9.98 5.24 5.65
N TYR A 75 9.65 6.29 4.88
CA TYR A 75 8.46 6.36 4.06
C TYR A 75 8.79 6.79 2.64
N LEU A 76 8.01 6.27 1.69
CA LEU A 76 7.93 6.74 0.33
C LEU A 76 6.70 7.62 0.17
N LEU A 77 6.88 8.71 -0.55
CA LEU A 77 5.92 9.77 -0.76
C LEU A 77 5.72 10.00 -2.25
N PHE A 78 4.46 10.05 -2.63
CA PHE A 78 4.00 10.56 -3.91
C PHE A 78 2.96 11.63 -3.66
N LEU A 79 3.23 12.84 -4.14
CA LEU A 79 2.38 14.01 -4.00
C LEU A 79 2.20 14.64 -5.38
N SER A 80 0.95 14.83 -5.76
CA SER A 80 0.53 15.54 -6.96
C SER A 80 -0.67 16.44 -6.66
N GLU A 81 -1.18 17.13 -7.66
CA GLU A 81 -2.45 17.86 -7.55
C GLU A 81 -3.64 16.97 -7.16
N ARG A 82 -3.61 15.70 -7.55
CA ARG A 82 -4.78 14.81 -7.52
C ARG A 82 -4.66 13.67 -6.52
N ASN A 83 -3.44 13.28 -6.18
CA ASN A 83 -3.16 12.10 -5.38
C ASN A 83 -2.11 12.41 -4.31
N SER A 84 -2.28 11.78 -3.15
CA SER A 84 -1.30 11.75 -2.09
C SER A 84 -1.17 10.32 -1.61
N LEU A 85 0.05 9.81 -1.59
CA LEU A 85 0.36 8.47 -1.15
C LEU A 85 1.58 8.50 -0.26
N GLU A 86 1.42 8.01 0.97
CA GLU A 86 2.49 7.76 1.92
C GLU A 86 2.51 6.27 2.27
N VAL A 87 3.64 5.62 2.00
CA VAL A 87 3.80 4.18 2.24
C VAL A 87 5.09 3.94 2.99
N LEU A 88 5.02 3.19 4.09
CA LEU A 88 6.22 2.67 4.75
C LEU A 88 7.11 1.95 3.73
N THR A 89 8.39 2.31 3.64
CA THR A 89 9.35 1.71 2.69
C THR A 89 9.39 0.19 2.84
N ALA A 90 9.32 -0.31 4.08
CA ALA A 90 9.24 -1.74 4.37
C ALA A 90 7.95 -2.40 3.83
N GLY A 91 6.84 -1.66 3.74
CA GLY A 91 5.61 -2.07 3.09
C GLY A 91 5.78 -2.18 1.58
N TYR A 92 6.36 -1.17 0.95
CA TYR A 92 6.63 -1.16 -0.48
C TYR A 92 7.56 -2.31 -0.92
N LEU A 93 8.67 -2.52 -0.21
CA LEU A 93 9.58 -3.65 -0.45
C LEU A 93 8.88 -5.03 -0.38
N LYS A 94 7.92 -5.19 0.54
CA LYS A 94 7.11 -6.43 0.60
C LYS A 94 6.19 -6.57 -0.61
N THR A 95 5.62 -5.46 -1.08
CA THR A 95 4.78 -5.42 -2.29
C THR A 95 5.61 -5.81 -3.51
N ILE A 96 6.79 -5.22 -3.72
CA ILE A 96 7.72 -5.61 -4.79
C ILE A 96 8.03 -7.11 -4.70
N ARG A 97 8.51 -7.60 -3.55
CA ARG A 97 8.86 -9.02 -3.37
C ARG A 97 7.70 -9.95 -3.71
N LYS A 98 6.49 -9.60 -3.27
CA LYS A 98 5.28 -10.40 -3.48
C LYS A 98 4.85 -10.38 -4.95
N GLY A 99 4.90 -9.21 -5.60
CA GLY A 99 4.65 -9.06 -7.03
C GLY A 99 5.62 -9.90 -7.83
N ALA A 100 6.94 -9.69 -7.65
CA ALA A 100 7.97 -10.40 -8.39
C ALA A 100 7.88 -11.92 -8.21
N ASN A 101 7.47 -12.41 -7.03
CA ASN A 101 7.28 -13.83 -6.80
C ASN A 101 6.02 -14.40 -7.47
N ARG A 102 4.95 -13.61 -7.60
CA ARG A 102 3.65 -14.08 -8.11
C ARG A 102 3.50 -13.91 -9.62
N SER A 103 4.16 -12.91 -10.17
CA SER A 103 4.06 -12.57 -11.59
C SER A 103 4.86 -13.54 -12.45
N THR A 104 4.29 -13.87 -13.60
CA THR A 104 4.89 -14.74 -14.63
C THR A 104 5.97 -14.03 -15.43
N ASP A 105 5.83 -12.72 -15.57
CA ASP A 105 6.67 -11.85 -16.40
C ASP A 105 6.61 -10.40 -15.85
N ALA A 106 7.35 -9.51 -16.50
CA ALA A 106 7.43 -8.10 -16.14
C ALA A 106 6.09 -7.38 -16.29
N GLU A 107 5.29 -7.71 -17.30
CA GLU A 107 3.99 -7.07 -17.53
C GLU A 107 3.01 -7.42 -16.39
N ALA A 108 2.92 -8.70 -16.02
CA ALA A 108 2.15 -9.16 -14.88
C ALA A 108 2.65 -8.56 -13.56
N PHE A 109 3.94 -8.24 -13.44
CA PHE A 109 4.50 -7.53 -12.29
C PHE A 109 4.06 -6.06 -12.25
N VAL A 110 4.17 -5.36 -13.36
CA VAL A 110 3.70 -3.97 -13.48
C VAL A 110 2.22 -3.87 -13.19
N ASN A 111 1.40 -4.78 -13.73
CA ASN A 111 -0.04 -4.83 -13.46
C ASN A 111 -0.33 -5.10 -11.98
N TYR A 112 0.45 -5.98 -11.33
CA TYR A 112 0.35 -6.21 -9.90
C TYR A 112 0.65 -4.95 -9.08
N LEU A 113 1.68 -4.18 -9.44
CA LEU A 113 2.01 -2.92 -8.75
C LEU A 113 0.91 -1.88 -8.93
N ARG A 114 0.39 -1.71 -10.15
CA ARG A 114 -0.72 -0.79 -10.45
C ARG A 114 -2.00 -1.13 -9.68
N GLU A 115 -2.29 -2.41 -9.48
CA GLU A 115 -3.43 -2.85 -8.65
C GLU A 115 -3.22 -2.51 -7.16
N LYS A 116 -1.97 -2.54 -6.68
CA LYS A 116 -1.65 -2.33 -5.26
C LYS A 116 -1.39 -0.88 -4.90
N LEU A 117 -1.03 -0.04 -5.87
CA LEU A 117 -0.70 1.37 -5.71
C LEU A 117 -1.32 2.15 -6.89
N PRO A 118 -2.66 2.22 -6.99
CA PRO A 118 -3.36 2.86 -8.11
C PRO A 118 -3.02 4.34 -8.24
N GLU A 119 -2.65 5.02 -7.16
CA GLU A 119 -2.21 6.42 -7.14
C GLU A 119 -0.94 6.63 -8.00
N LEU A 120 -0.15 5.57 -8.19
CA LEU A 120 1.08 5.60 -8.99
C LEU A 120 0.85 5.13 -10.44
N ILE A 121 -0.38 4.87 -10.88
CA ILE A 121 -0.62 4.25 -12.20
C ILE A 121 -0.03 5.05 -13.36
N ASN A 122 -0.14 6.38 -13.32
CA ASN A 122 0.41 7.27 -14.33
C ASN A 122 1.94 7.31 -14.25
N GLN A 123 2.47 7.31 -13.03
CA GLN A 123 3.92 7.26 -12.82
C GLN A 123 4.51 5.95 -13.33
N PHE A 124 3.90 4.80 -13.01
CA PHE A 124 4.28 3.48 -13.51
C PHE A 124 4.07 3.28 -15.01
N ARG A 125 3.41 4.21 -15.72
CA ARG A 125 3.38 4.23 -17.19
C ARG A 125 4.56 5.02 -17.77
N LYS A 126 5.06 6.00 -17.04
CA LYS A 126 6.20 6.84 -17.43
C LYS A 126 7.54 6.23 -17.04
N ASP A 127 7.58 5.53 -15.91
CA ASP A 127 8.78 4.88 -15.39
C ASP A 127 9.27 3.78 -16.35
N ASN A 128 10.53 3.91 -16.79
CA ASN A 128 11.22 2.92 -17.61
C ASN A 128 11.98 1.88 -16.76
N ASN A 129 11.85 1.92 -15.43
CA ASN A 129 12.60 1.09 -14.49
C ASN A 129 11.86 -0.16 -13.99
N LEU A 130 10.54 -0.27 -14.20
CA LEU A 130 9.75 -1.36 -13.59
C LEU A 130 10.05 -2.75 -14.17
N GLU A 131 10.43 -2.82 -15.45
CA GLU A 131 10.85 -4.08 -16.07
C GLU A 131 12.17 -4.57 -15.46
N GLU A 132 13.16 -3.68 -15.34
CA GLU A 132 14.44 -4.01 -14.73
C GLU A 132 14.30 -4.34 -13.24
N LEU A 133 13.46 -3.58 -12.53
CA LEU A 133 13.09 -3.86 -11.15
C LEU A 133 12.50 -5.26 -11.01
N TYR A 134 11.64 -5.69 -11.94
CA TYR A 134 11.11 -7.06 -11.96
C TYR A 134 12.23 -8.09 -12.11
N ILE A 135 13.09 -7.92 -13.11
CA ILE A 135 14.17 -8.87 -13.42
C ILE A 135 15.06 -9.07 -12.19
N ILE A 136 15.52 -7.98 -11.58
CA ILE A 136 16.40 -8.02 -10.40
C ILE A 136 15.66 -8.59 -9.19
N SER A 137 14.41 -8.16 -8.96
CA SER A 137 13.61 -8.64 -7.84
C SER A 137 13.33 -10.15 -7.94
N ARG A 138 12.98 -10.65 -9.13
CA ARG A 138 12.58 -12.05 -9.38
C ARG A 138 13.68 -13.02 -8.95
N LYS A 139 14.95 -12.73 -9.26
CA LYS A 139 16.13 -13.56 -8.95
C LYS A 139 16.14 -14.08 -7.50
N ASN A 140 15.73 -13.25 -6.55
CA ASN A 140 15.76 -13.57 -5.11
C ASN A 140 14.43 -14.02 -4.51
N THR A 141 13.42 -14.28 -5.34
CA THR A 141 12.13 -14.82 -4.91
C THR A 141 12.14 -16.36 -4.87
N PHE A 142 11.12 -16.97 -4.26
CA PHE A 142 11.01 -18.42 -4.25
C PHE A 142 10.81 -18.96 -5.67
N ASN A 143 9.87 -18.39 -6.42
CA ASN A 143 9.61 -18.84 -7.78
C ASN A 143 10.78 -18.53 -8.74
N GLY A 144 11.47 -17.39 -8.59
CA GLY A 144 12.67 -17.13 -9.39
C GLY A 144 13.82 -18.11 -9.13
N LYS A 145 13.94 -18.62 -7.89
CA LYS A 145 14.90 -19.70 -7.59
C LYS A 145 14.50 -21.04 -8.22
N ILE A 146 13.21 -21.31 -8.35
CA ILE A 146 12.71 -22.49 -9.07
C ILE A 146 13.02 -22.36 -10.56
N ASP A 147 12.75 -21.19 -11.15
CA ASP A 147 13.01 -20.92 -12.57
C ASP A 147 14.50 -21.06 -12.94
N ALA A 148 15.39 -20.79 -11.99
CA ALA A 148 16.84 -20.88 -12.17
C ALA A 148 17.40 -22.32 -11.99
N LEU A 149 16.59 -23.29 -11.61
CA LEU A 149 17.04 -24.68 -11.49
C LEU A 149 17.35 -25.26 -12.89
N PRO A 150 18.41 -26.07 -13.02
CA PRO A 150 18.69 -26.74 -14.28
C PRO A 150 17.52 -27.66 -14.64
N VAL A 151 17.08 -27.62 -15.90
CA VAL A 151 16.11 -28.58 -16.41
C VAL A 151 16.83 -29.93 -16.47
N VAL A 152 16.54 -30.79 -15.49
CA VAL A 152 16.98 -32.19 -15.54
C VAL A 152 16.05 -32.89 -16.52
N LEU A 153 16.51 -33.00 -17.78
CA LEU A 153 15.90 -33.82 -18.82
C LEU A 153 16.26 -35.30 -18.60
#